data_AF-U4KE05-F1
#
_entry.id   AF-U4KE05-F1
#
_cell.length_a   1.000
_cell.length_b   1.000
_cell.length_c   1.000
_cell.angle_alpha   90.00
_cell.angle_beta   90.00
_cell.angle_gamma   90.00
#
_symmetry.space_group_name_H-M   'P 1'
#
loop_
_entity.id
_entity.type
_entity.pdbx_description
1 polymer ?
#
loop_
_entity_poly.entity_id
_entity_poly.type
_entity_poly.pdbx_seq_one_letter_code
_entity_poly.pdbx_strand_id
1 'polypeptide(L)'
;MKNFDTQQTNHANFVVGLFVLVVLSVASLSILKSAGLLSGDLGQAVQSHDLIFHVAFALVLGGLAGLASRASNKPMVALLLFFVVTDELLQIWLPTRQFSWLDMACNVFGCLAGVLIYHFTLFAHTQWFSRSTT
;
A
#
# COMPACT_ATOMS: atom_id res chain seq x y z
N MET A 1 3.55 8.64 -33.43
CA MET A 1 2.52 8.79 -32.38
C MET A 1 2.10 7.44 -31.78
N LYS A 2 1.58 6.46 -32.54
CA LYS A 2 1.19 5.13 -32.02
C LYS A 2 2.18 4.46 -31.04
N ASN A 3 3.49 4.48 -31.32
CA ASN A 3 4.49 3.81 -30.47
C ASN A 3 4.67 4.46 -29.08
N PHE A 4 4.43 5.78 -28.96
CA PHE A 4 4.55 6.47 -27.66
C PHE A 4 3.36 6.15 -26.75
N ASP A 5 2.15 6.12 -27.31
CA ASP A 5 0.92 5.79 -26.55
C ASP A 5 0.96 4.35 -26.03
N THR A 6 1.50 3.42 -26.83
CA THR A 6 1.67 2.01 -26.41
C THR A 6 2.70 1.85 -25.30
N GLN A 7 3.80 2.60 -25.32
CA GLN A 7 4.81 2.55 -24.26
C GLN A 7 4.27 3.12 -22.94
N GLN A 8 3.56 4.24 -23.00
CA GLN A 8 2.95 4.85 -21.81
C GLN A 8 1.88 3.95 -21.17
N THR A 9 1.06 3.31 -21.98
CA THR A 9 0.03 2.37 -21.49
C THR A 9 0.65 1.11 -20.89
N ASN A 10 1.70 0.55 -21.47
CA ASN A 10 2.42 -0.60 -20.91
C ASN A 10 3.04 -0.29 -19.54
N HIS A 11 3.67 0.88 -19.40
CA HIS A 11 4.22 1.33 -18.11
C HIS A 11 3.11 1.49 -17.06
N ALA A 12 2.00 2.12 -17.40
CA ALA A 12 0.86 2.27 -16.50
C ALA A 12 0.29 0.92 -16.05
N ASN A 13 0.11 -0.03 -16.98
CA ASN A 13 -0.38 -1.37 -16.69
C ASN A 13 0.59 -2.14 -15.77
N PHE A 14 1.90 -2.03 -16.01
CA PHE A 14 2.90 -2.67 -15.17
C PHE A 14 2.85 -2.14 -13.73
N VAL A 15 2.83 -0.82 -13.54
CA VAL A 15 2.76 -0.19 -12.22
C VAL A 15 1.49 -0.58 -11.48
N VAL A 16 0.33 -0.51 -12.16
CA VAL A 16 -0.95 -0.92 -11.57
C VAL A 16 -0.95 -2.41 -11.24
N GLY A 17 -0.41 -3.26 -12.12
CA GLY A 17 -0.27 -4.69 -11.88
C GLY A 17 0.57 -5.00 -10.65
N LEU A 18 1.71 -4.32 -10.49
CA LEU A 18 2.55 -4.43 -9.29
C LEU A 18 1.79 -4.00 -8.03
N PHE A 19 1.09 -2.86 -8.08
CA PHE A 19 0.27 -2.40 -6.96
C PHE A 19 -0.78 -3.43 -6.55
N VAL A 20 -1.54 -3.97 -7.51
CA VAL A 20 -2.55 -4.99 -7.26
C VAL A 20 -1.93 -6.26 -6.66
N LEU A 21 -0.80 -6.72 -7.19
CA LEU A 21 -0.11 -7.91 -6.68
C LEU A 21 0.29 -7.74 -5.21
N VAL A 22 0.83 -6.57 -4.83
CA VAL A 22 1.23 -6.29 -3.44
C VAL A 22 0.01 -6.20 -2.52
N VAL A 23 -1.08 -5.53 -2.94
CA VAL A 23 -2.34 -5.50 -2.18
C VAL A 23 -2.85 -6.91 -1.92
N LEU A 24 -2.91 -7.76 -2.95
CA LEU A 24 -3.38 -9.14 -2.81
C LEU A 24 -2.47 -9.97 -1.89
N SER A 25 -1.16 -9.73 -1.94
CA SER A 25 -0.20 -10.42 -1.06
C SER A 25 -0.41 -10.05 0.40
N VAL A 26 -0.57 -8.75 0.70
CA VAL A 26 -0.82 -8.26 2.08
C VAL A 26 -2.20 -8.71 2.58
N ALA A 27 -3.24 -8.63 1.75
CA ALA A 27 -4.56 -9.13 2.10
C ALA A 27 -4.55 -10.64 2.38
N SER A 28 -3.81 -11.42 1.58
CA SER A 28 -3.64 -12.86 1.82
C SER A 28 -2.95 -13.13 3.16
N LEU A 29 -1.93 -12.36 3.53
CA LEU A 29 -1.29 -12.46 4.84
C LEU A 29 -2.27 -12.11 5.97
N SER A 30 -3.08 -11.07 5.83
CA SER A 30 -4.13 -10.70 6.80
C SER A 30 -5.13 -11.85 7.01
N ILE A 31 -5.58 -12.48 5.92
CA ILE A 31 -6.48 -13.64 5.95
C ILE A 31 -5.81 -14.85 6.62
N LEU A 32 -4.57 -15.19 6.23
CA LEU A 32 -3.82 -16.32 6.83
C LEU A 32 -3.63 -16.13 8.33
N LYS A 33 -3.29 -14.91 8.76
CA LYS A 33 -3.18 -14.53 10.17
C LYS A 33 -4.52 -14.77 10.85
N SER A 34 -5.61 -14.29 10.28
CA SER A 34 -6.95 -14.35 10.86
C SER A 34 -7.55 -15.76 10.88
N ALA A 35 -7.16 -16.61 9.94
CA ALA A 35 -7.51 -18.03 9.92
C ALA A 35 -6.71 -18.87 10.95
N GLY A 36 -5.74 -18.26 11.65
CA GLY A 36 -4.85 -18.98 12.57
C GLY A 36 -3.89 -19.96 11.87
N LEU A 37 -3.68 -19.78 10.56
CA LEU A 37 -2.83 -20.64 9.74
C LEU A 37 -1.34 -20.23 9.80
N LEU A 38 -1.04 -19.08 10.40
CA LEU A 38 0.31 -18.66 10.73
C LEU A 38 0.75 -19.31 12.05
N SER A 39 1.60 -20.34 11.95
CA SER A 39 2.11 -21.10 13.11
C SER A 39 3.63 -20.97 13.27
N GLY A 40 4.14 -21.38 14.45
CA GLY A 40 5.57 -21.37 14.77
C GLY A 40 6.14 -19.97 14.95
N ASP A 41 7.46 -19.83 14.76
CA ASP A 41 8.20 -18.58 14.98
C ASP A 41 7.65 -17.42 14.14
N LEU A 42 7.17 -17.69 12.93
CA LEU A 42 6.59 -16.68 12.05
C LEU A 42 5.27 -16.14 12.60
N GLY A 43 4.40 -17.02 13.11
CA GLY A 43 3.15 -16.60 13.75
C GLY A 43 3.41 -15.74 15.00
N GLN A 44 4.38 -16.15 15.82
CA GLN A 44 4.77 -15.42 17.02
C GLN A 44 5.41 -14.05 16.69
N ALA A 45 6.25 -13.99 15.67
CA ALA A 45 6.87 -12.73 15.22
C ALA A 45 5.82 -11.74 14.70
N VAL A 46 4.87 -12.20 13.88
CA VAL A 46 3.78 -11.39 13.35
C VAL A 46 2.87 -10.88 14.47
N GLN A 47 2.59 -11.72 15.47
CA GLN A 47 1.75 -11.32 16.60
C GLN A 47 2.44 -10.33 17.53
N SER A 48 3.76 -10.47 17.75
CA SER A 48 4.52 -9.60 18.66
C SER A 48 4.86 -8.23 18.07
N HIS A 49 4.97 -8.13 16.74
CA HIS A 49 5.36 -6.89 16.05
C HIS A 49 4.23 -6.36 15.14
N ASP A 50 2.98 -6.66 15.50
CA ASP A 50 1.81 -6.41 14.66
C ASP A 50 1.72 -4.96 14.16
N LEU A 51 1.90 -4.00 15.09
CA LEU A 51 1.88 -2.57 14.80
C LEU A 51 2.95 -2.16 13.77
N ILE A 52 4.15 -2.76 13.87
CA ILE A 52 5.26 -2.47 12.95
C ILE A 52 4.90 -2.97 11.55
N PHE A 53 4.32 -4.17 11.45
CA PHE A 53 3.86 -4.70 10.18
C PHE A 53 2.75 -3.85 9.56
N HIS A 54 1.78 -3.39 10.36
CA HIS A 54 0.74 -2.47 9.92
C HIS A 54 1.34 -1.19 9.31
N VAL A 55 2.23 -0.50 10.03
CA VAL A 55 2.86 0.73 9.53
C VAL A 55 3.74 0.45 8.30
N ALA A 56 4.57 -0.59 8.33
CA ALA A 56 5.50 -0.90 7.25
C ALA A 56 4.78 -1.26 5.95
N PHE A 57 3.79 -2.16 6.00
CA PHE A 57 3.02 -2.54 4.81
C PHE A 57 2.17 -1.38 4.31
N ALA A 58 1.53 -0.62 5.20
CA ALA A 58 0.75 0.55 4.83
C ALA A 58 1.60 1.62 4.13
N LEU A 59 2.83 1.87 4.61
CA LEU A 59 3.76 2.81 3.99
C LEU A 59 4.13 2.39 2.57
N VAL A 60 4.49 1.12 2.37
CA VAL A 60 4.81 0.59 1.03
C VAL A 60 3.61 0.66 0.10
N LEU A 61 2.43 0.23 0.57
CA LEU A 61 1.19 0.27 -0.20
C LEU A 61 0.81 1.71 -0.58
N GLY A 62 0.92 2.65 0.34
CA GLY A 62 0.67 4.07 0.11
C GLY A 62 1.56 4.65 -0.99
N GLY A 63 2.87 4.39 -0.93
CA GLY A 63 3.81 4.82 -1.97
C GLY A 63 3.48 4.24 -3.34
N LEU A 64 3.18 2.93 -3.41
CA LEU A 64 2.77 2.26 -4.65
C LEU A 64 1.43 2.77 -5.18
N ALA A 65 0.46 3.07 -4.31
CA ALA A 65 -0.81 3.65 -4.69
C ALA A 65 -0.66 5.07 -5.25
N GLY A 66 0.26 5.88 -4.69
CA GLY A 66 0.62 7.18 -5.25
C GLY A 66 1.21 7.06 -6.66
N LEU A 67 2.17 6.15 -6.83
CA LEU A 67 2.78 5.84 -8.12
C LEU A 67 1.74 5.33 -9.14
N ALA A 68 0.88 4.38 -8.74
CA ALA A 68 -0.16 3.82 -9.59
C ALA A 68 -1.24 4.85 -9.96
N SER A 69 -1.61 5.74 -9.03
CA SER A 69 -2.58 6.81 -9.28
C SER A 69 -2.07 7.75 -10.36
N ARG A 70 -0.79 8.16 -10.27
CA ARG A 70 -0.18 9.03 -11.27
C ARG A 70 0.01 8.33 -12.61
N ALA A 71 0.43 7.06 -12.62
CA ALA A 71 0.68 6.32 -13.85
C ALA A 71 -0.62 6.07 -14.64
N SER A 72 -1.75 5.87 -13.95
CA SER A 72 -3.03 5.52 -14.56
C SER A 72 -4.07 6.64 -14.62
N ASN A 73 -3.81 7.79 -13.98
CA ASN A 73 -4.79 8.88 -13.76
C ASN A 73 -6.08 8.40 -13.07
N LYS A 74 -5.98 7.39 -12.20
CA LYS A 74 -7.11 6.82 -11.43
C LYS A 74 -6.87 7.04 -9.94
N PRO A 75 -7.93 7.09 -9.12
CA PRO A 75 -7.82 7.37 -7.68
C PRO A 75 -7.41 6.12 -6.87
N MET A 76 -6.24 5.54 -7.16
CA MET A 76 -5.78 4.29 -6.51
C MET A 76 -5.54 4.46 -5.01
N VAL A 77 -5.16 5.66 -4.55
CA VAL A 77 -5.03 5.95 -3.11
C VAL A 77 -6.38 5.85 -2.39
N ALA A 78 -7.46 6.37 -2.97
CA ALA A 78 -8.79 6.28 -2.37
C ALA A 78 -9.27 4.82 -2.32
N LEU A 79 -9.00 4.06 -3.39
CA LEU A 79 -9.30 2.63 -3.43
C LEU A 79 -8.51 1.85 -2.37
N LEU A 80 -7.22 2.14 -2.20
CA LEU A 80 -6.40 1.53 -1.15
C LEU A 80 -6.96 1.85 0.25
N LEU A 81 -7.27 3.13 0.52
CA LEU A 81 -7.83 3.54 1.81
C LEU A 81 -9.16 2.83 2.11
N PHE A 82 -10.02 2.69 1.10
CA PHE A 82 -11.25 1.92 1.23
C PHE A 82 -10.97 0.46 1.62
N PHE A 83 -10.01 -0.20 0.97
CA PHE A 83 -9.65 -1.58 1.29
C PHE A 83 -9.05 -1.74 2.69
N VAL A 84 -8.08 -0.92 3.10
CA VAL A 84 -7.45 -1.07 4.43
C VAL A 84 -8.40 -0.76 5.58
N VAL A 85 -9.34 0.19 5.38
CA VAL A 85 -10.39 0.45 6.38
C VAL A 85 -11.37 -0.71 6.42
N THR A 86 -11.76 -1.24 5.26
CA THR A 86 -12.67 -2.38 5.19
C THR A 86 -12.04 -3.63 5.82
N ASP A 87 -10.76 -3.93 5.55
CA ASP A 87 -10.05 -5.07 6.15
C ASP A 87 -10.11 -5.05 7.67
N GLU A 88 -9.85 -3.90 8.28
CA GLU A 88 -9.88 -3.73 9.73
C GLU A 88 -11.32 -3.77 10.30
N LEU A 89 -12.31 -3.17 9.62
CA LEU A 89 -13.71 -3.25 10.04
C LEU A 89 -14.28 -4.67 9.94
N LEU A 90 -13.87 -5.46 8.94
CA LEU A 90 -14.28 -6.86 8.80
C LEU A 90 -13.86 -7.72 9.99
N GLN A 91 -12.82 -7.31 10.73
CA GLN A 91 -12.36 -8.02 11.93
C GLN A 91 -13.39 -8.04 13.05
N ILE A 92 -14.38 -7.13 13.06
CA ILE A 92 -15.50 -7.15 14.02
C ILE A 92 -16.29 -8.46 13.93
N TRP A 93 -16.33 -9.08 12.75
CA TRP A 93 -17.09 -10.30 12.49
C TRP A 93 -16.23 -11.57 12.53
N LEU A 94 -14.93 -11.46 12.82
CA LEU A 94 -14.00 -12.58 12.88
C LEU A 94 -13.73 -12.96 14.35
N PRO A 95 -14.09 -14.17 14.81
CA PRO A 95 -13.98 -14.55 16.22
C PRO A 95 -12.52 -14.66 16.72
N THR A 96 -11.56 -14.75 15.81
CA THR A 96 -10.11 -14.83 16.08
C THR A 96 -9.44 -13.46 16.10
N ARG A 97 -10.19 -12.39 15.83
CA ARG A 97 -9.69 -11.02 15.70
C ARG A 97 -10.51 -10.06 16.54
N GLN A 98 -9.92 -8.89 16.80
CA GLN A 98 -10.61 -7.78 17.41
C GLN A 98 -10.25 -6.54 16.63
N PHE A 99 -11.27 -5.79 16.26
CA PHE A 99 -11.08 -4.48 15.67
C PHE A 99 -10.29 -3.58 16.62
N SER A 100 -9.28 -2.93 16.06
CA SER A 100 -8.39 -2.03 16.79
C SER A 100 -8.34 -0.67 16.11
N TRP A 101 -8.80 0.36 16.84
CA TRP A 101 -8.68 1.75 16.39
C TRP A 101 -7.22 2.14 16.13
N LEU A 102 -6.28 1.57 16.89
CA LEU A 102 -4.86 1.83 16.73
C LEU A 102 -4.33 1.23 15.43
N ASP A 103 -4.69 -0.02 15.12
CA ASP A 103 -4.25 -0.68 13.88
C ASP A 103 -4.87 -0.01 12.65
N MET A 104 -6.14 0.38 12.73
CA MET A 104 -6.79 1.19 11.69
C MET A 104 -6.06 2.52 11.48
N ALA A 105 -5.73 3.23 12.57
CA ALA A 105 -5.00 4.50 12.49
C ALA A 105 -3.62 4.29 11.86
N CYS A 106 -2.87 3.27 12.28
CA CYS A 106 -1.57 2.94 11.71
C CYS A 106 -1.64 2.62 10.21
N ASN A 107 -2.66 1.88 9.77
CA ASN A 107 -2.89 1.61 8.36
C ASN A 107 -3.16 2.91 7.58
N VAL A 108 -4.07 3.76 8.07
CA VAL A 108 -4.42 5.02 7.38
C VAL A 108 -3.24 5.99 7.36
N PHE A 109 -2.61 6.26 8.50
CA PHE A 109 -1.46 7.15 8.58
C PHE A 109 -0.26 6.61 7.81
N GLY A 110 0.01 5.31 7.85
CA GLY A 110 1.05 4.66 7.07
C GLY A 110 0.82 4.85 5.57
N CYS A 111 -0.40 4.60 5.08
CA CYS A 111 -0.75 4.81 3.68
C CYS A 111 -0.56 6.27 3.26
N LEU A 112 -1.07 7.22 4.04
CA LEU A 112 -0.94 8.65 3.74
C LEU A 112 0.53 9.10 3.78
N ALA A 113 1.31 8.63 4.76
CA ALA A 113 2.74 8.91 4.84
C ALA A 113 3.50 8.36 3.62
N GLY A 114 3.20 7.13 3.19
CA GLY A 114 3.77 6.54 1.97
C GLY A 114 3.47 7.38 0.72
N VAL A 115 2.24 7.85 0.59
CA VAL A 115 1.84 8.77 -0.50
C VAL A 115 2.61 10.08 -0.42
N LEU A 116 2.76 10.67 0.77
CA LEU A 116 3.53 11.91 0.95
C LEU A 116 5.00 11.72 0.58
N ILE A 117 5.63 10.64 1.04
CA ILE A 117 7.03 10.31 0.69
C ILE A 117 7.19 10.19 -0.83
N TYR A 118 6.24 9.54 -1.51
CA TYR A 118 6.25 9.47 -2.97
C TYR A 118 6.20 10.88 -3.63
N HIS A 119 5.34 11.77 -3.14
CA HIS A 119 5.25 13.12 -3.70
C HIS A 119 6.49 13.97 -3.40
N PHE A 120 7.05 13.86 -2.20
CA PHE A 120 8.29 14.55 -1.83
C PHE A 120 9.49 14.08 -2.65
N THR A 121 9.64 12.76 -2.84
CA THR A 121 10.73 12.21 -3.66
C THR A 121 10.61 12.65 -5.11
N LEU A 122 9.39 12.67 -5.66
CA LEU A 122 9.13 13.19 -7.00
C LEU A 122 9.45 14.69 -7.12
N PHE A 123 9.03 15.49 -6.14
CA PHE A 123 9.29 16.92 -6.11
C PHE A 123 10.79 17.20 -6.04
N ALA A 124 11.50 16.56 -5.11
CA ALA A 124 12.95 16.70 -4.95
C ALA A 124 13.71 16.33 -6.23
N HIS A 125 13.31 15.23 -6.87
CA HIS A 125 13.88 14.83 -8.16
C HIS A 125 13.66 15.90 -9.23
N THR A 126 12.44 16.44 -9.36
CA THR A 126 12.12 17.47 -10.36
C THR A 126 12.93 18.76 -10.14
N GLN A 127 13.10 19.19 -8.89
CA GLN A 127 13.90 20.36 -8.53
C GLN A 127 15.39 20.19 -8.83
N TRP A 128 15.94 18.99 -8.58
CA TRP A 128 17.34 18.70 -8.87
C TRP A 128 17.67 18.86 -10.37
N PHE A 129 16.84 18.29 -11.25
CA PHE A 129 17.04 18.41 -12.69
C PHE A 129 16.95 19.86 -13.18
N SER A 130 16.02 20.65 -12.64
CA SER A 130 15.88 22.06 -13.00
C SER A 130 17.12 22.89 -12.68
N ARG A 131 17.89 22.54 -11.64
CA ARG A 131 19.13 23.25 -11.27
C ARG A 131 20.34 22.83 -12.10
N SER A 132 20.32 21.63 -12.69
CA SER A 132 21.44 21.10 -13.48
C SER A 132 21.47 21.58 -14.94
N THR A 133 20.38 22.18 -15.42
CA THR A 133 20.22 22.65 -16.81
C THR A 133 20.29 24.17 -16.97
N THR A 134 20.53 24.90 -15.87
CA THR A 134 20.76 26.35 -15.82
C THR A 134 22.21 26.64 -15.49
#